data_AF-F6VQ24-F1
#
_entry.id   AF-F6VQ24-F1
#
_cell.length_a   1.000
_cell.length_b   1.000
_cell.length_c   1.000
_cell.angle_alpha   90.00
_cell.angle_beta   90.00
_cell.angle_gamma   90.00
#
_symmetry.space_group_name_H-M   'P 1'
#
loop_
_entity.id
_entity.type
_entity.pdbx_description
1 polymer ?
#
loop_
_entity_poly.entity_id
_entity_poly.type
_entity_poly.pdbx_seq_one_letter_code
_entity_poly.pdbx_strand_id
1 'polypeptide(L)'
;MCWSANSEADLGHTANTEPQSIFPAKGLKKLFNRQQVYFSSQAQIECIAPLFQTVAETPQPVQAAVLGTIPAWINGSLLRNGPGQFEFGDDKYNHWFDGMALMHQFKIKNGSVTYMSKFLESDVYNVNKSKNRIVVSEFGTLASSDPCKSLYDRFMSKFKIDSTDNCSVNYVLYKGDYYVSTETNFMRKVDPETLSTLEKVDWTKFIAVNGATAHPHYDPDGTAYNMGNSYGKQGTRYNIIKVPVQKSGTEENLEGAQVICSILPQNKGKPSYYHSFGMTENYVIFIELPLKLNLLKILINQIKGKAFSDIMSWEPDLPTLFHVVNKHTGEPHPVTFCAQPFMSFHQINAYEDQDCIVLDLCSMDGGGAINMFSLQNLRKSGQALTEIYQKVPKSYPHRFVLPLNADTNSKQETKYLNYSSATAVRKADGKVWCTHEKLLDDTLKYGIEFPQINYSKYNTKKYRYYYACGFQHLIGDSLVKVDIETKQTKVWKEEGFYPSEPIFVPYPDSAEEDNGVILSAVLTPHQEKNIFLLVLDAKDFVEIGRAEVPVKMPYGFHGIFLPQNSK
;
A
#
# COMPACT_ATOMS: atom_id res chain seq x y z
N MET A 1 66.16 7.28 -45.23
CA MET A 1 66.66 5.90 -45.09
C MET A 1 65.65 5.14 -44.24
N CYS A 2 65.18 3.98 -44.73
CA CYS A 2 64.20 3.00 -44.18
C CYS A 2 62.78 3.55 -43.90
N TRP A 3 61.78 3.32 -44.79
CA TRP A 3 60.91 2.12 -44.97
C TRP A 3 60.09 1.80 -43.70
N SER A 4 58.79 1.49 -43.70
CA SER A 4 57.75 1.28 -44.72
C SER A 4 56.42 1.04 -43.98
N ALA A 5 55.29 1.20 -44.68
CA ALA A 5 53.96 0.80 -44.20
C ALA A 5 53.80 -0.73 -44.13
N ASN A 6 53.02 -1.22 -43.17
CA ASN A 6 51.91 -2.17 -43.41
C ASN A 6 51.08 -2.40 -42.13
N SER A 7 49.78 -2.48 -42.36
CA SER A 7 48.70 -2.86 -41.46
C SER A 7 48.65 -4.37 -41.20
N GLU A 8 48.21 -4.80 -40.02
CA GLU A 8 47.07 -5.71 -39.83
C GLU A 8 46.73 -5.89 -38.34
N ALA A 9 45.50 -6.34 -38.10
CA ALA A 9 44.70 -6.24 -36.89
C ALA A 9 45.18 -7.07 -35.69
N ASP A 10 44.74 -6.68 -34.49
CA ASP A 10 44.55 -7.65 -33.41
C ASP A 10 43.34 -7.31 -32.52
N LEU A 11 42.62 -8.36 -32.15
CA LEU A 11 41.31 -8.39 -31.50
C LEU A 11 41.43 -8.04 -30.01
N GLY A 12 40.78 -6.96 -29.58
CA GLY A 12 40.65 -6.58 -28.17
C GLY A 12 39.33 -7.04 -27.57
N HIS A 13 39.35 -8.17 -26.85
CA HIS A 13 38.28 -8.57 -25.93
C HIS A 13 38.01 -7.47 -24.88
N THR A 14 36.82 -6.87 -24.90
CA THR A 14 36.34 -6.02 -23.81
C THR A 14 35.81 -6.89 -22.67
N ALA A 15 36.58 -6.97 -21.58
CA ALA A 15 36.13 -7.57 -20.34
C ALA A 15 34.98 -6.75 -19.73
N ASN A 16 33.83 -7.39 -19.53
CA ASN A 16 32.73 -6.87 -18.72
C ASN A 16 33.21 -6.74 -17.27
N THR A 17 33.46 -5.52 -16.83
CA THR A 17 33.60 -5.19 -15.40
C THR A 17 32.21 -5.06 -14.79
N GLU A 18 31.86 -5.96 -13.87
CA GLU A 18 30.66 -5.83 -13.03
C GLU A 18 30.68 -4.50 -12.25
N PRO A 19 29.59 -3.72 -12.24
CA PRO A 19 29.50 -2.51 -11.42
C PRO A 19 29.45 -2.87 -9.92
N GLN A 20 30.46 -2.43 -9.17
CA GLN A 20 30.62 -2.66 -7.74
C GLN A 20 29.56 -1.93 -6.91
N SER A 21 29.13 -2.54 -5.80
CA SER A 21 28.27 -1.91 -4.78
C SER A 21 28.87 -0.58 -4.28
N ILE A 22 28.02 0.43 -4.08
CA ILE A 22 28.43 1.75 -3.56
C ILE A 22 28.88 1.70 -2.08
N PHE A 23 28.63 0.57 -1.40
CA PHE A 23 29.05 0.36 -0.02
C PHE A 23 30.22 -0.64 0.02
N PRO A 24 31.41 -0.23 0.51
CA PRO A 24 32.53 -1.17 0.62
C PRO A 24 32.17 -2.30 1.59
N ALA A 25 32.23 -3.55 1.13
CA ALA A 25 31.95 -4.77 1.89
C ALA A 25 32.95 -5.07 3.03
N LYS A 26 33.67 -4.07 3.55
CA LYS A 26 34.70 -4.22 4.59
C LYS A 26 34.12 -3.94 5.98
N GLY A 27 33.78 -5.00 6.71
CA GLY A 27 33.66 -4.96 8.18
C GLY A 27 32.46 -5.71 8.78
N LEU A 28 31.36 -5.90 8.04
CA LEU A 28 30.09 -6.35 8.62
C LEU A 28 29.86 -7.87 8.65
N LYS A 29 30.69 -8.67 7.96
CA LYS A 29 30.56 -10.15 7.96
C LYS A 29 30.71 -10.80 9.35
N LYS A 30 31.24 -10.08 10.36
CA LYS A 30 31.42 -10.58 11.73
C LYS A 30 30.32 -10.20 12.72
N LEU A 31 29.41 -9.27 12.39
CA LEU A 31 28.36 -8.83 13.32
C LEU A 31 27.01 -9.52 13.09
N PHE A 32 26.75 -10.02 11.89
CA PHE A 32 25.48 -10.65 11.54
C PHE A 32 25.73 -12.05 11.00
N ASN A 33 25.64 -13.04 11.89
CA ASN A 33 25.84 -14.45 11.54
C ASN A 33 24.61 -14.96 10.79
N ARG A 34 24.76 -15.29 9.51
CA ARG A 34 23.69 -15.87 8.69
C ARG A 34 23.46 -17.33 9.10
N GLN A 35 22.32 -17.63 9.73
CA GLN A 35 21.81 -19.01 9.74
C GLN A 35 20.85 -19.19 8.57
N GLN A 36 21.14 -20.17 7.70
CA GLN A 36 20.13 -20.75 6.81
C GLN A 36 19.09 -21.46 7.69
N VAL A 37 17.91 -20.86 7.80
CA VAL A 37 16.79 -21.43 8.55
C VAL A 37 16.15 -22.53 7.68
N TYR A 38 16.32 -23.79 8.11
CA TYR A 38 15.55 -24.90 7.59
C TYR A 38 14.21 -24.94 8.35
N PHE A 39 13.10 -24.80 7.63
CA PHE A 39 11.76 -24.87 8.22
C PHE A 39 11.39 -26.33 8.54
N SER A 40 11.12 -26.61 9.82
CA SER A 40 10.41 -27.81 10.24
C SER A 40 8.90 -27.55 10.19
N SER A 41 8.12 -28.56 9.81
CA SER A 41 6.69 -28.46 9.52
C SER A 41 5.77 -28.35 10.76
N GLN A 42 6.29 -27.94 11.93
CA GLN A 42 5.54 -27.92 13.20
C GLN A 42 5.91 -26.76 14.15
N ALA A 43 6.61 -25.73 13.70
CA ALA A 43 6.86 -24.57 14.56
C ALA A 43 5.59 -23.72 14.70
N GLN A 44 5.13 -23.51 15.94
CA GLN A 44 4.09 -22.52 16.24
C GLN A 44 4.59 -21.13 15.85
N ILE A 45 3.77 -20.33 15.18
CA ILE A 45 4.14 -18.95 14.86
C ILE A 45 4.09 -18.09 16.13
N GLU A 46 5.02 -17.14 16.24
CA GLU A 46 5.20 -16.29 17.41
C GLU A 46 3.98 -15.41 17.70
N CYS A 47 3.74 -15.11 18.98
CA CYS A 47 2.66 -14.22 19.40
C CYS A 47 2.96 -12.76 19.03
N ILE A 48 2.10 -12.17 18.19
CA ILE A 48 2.19 -10.76 17.77
C ILE A 48 1.23 -9.83 18.52
N ALA A 49 0.47 -10.34 19.50
CA ALA A 49 -0.54 -9.57 20.24
C ALA A 49 -0.03 -8.21 20.78
N PRO A 50 1.22 -8.07 21.29
CA PRO A 50 1.74 -6.79 21.76
C PRO A 50 1.85 -5.71 20.65
N LEU A 51 1.94 -6.10 19.38
CA LEU A 51 1.96 -5.17 18.25
C LEU A 51 0.56 -4.59 17.91
N PHE A 52 -0.48 -5.06 18.60
CA PHE A 52 -1.88 -4.61 18.44
C PHE A 52 -2.45 -4.14 19.78
N GLN A 53 -1.66 -3.41 20.54
CA GLN A 53 -2.04 -2.81 21.82
C GLN A 53 -1.86 -1.29 21.77
N THR A 54 -2.63 -0.59 22.60
CA THR A 54 -2.51 0.86 22.71
C THR A 54 -1.13 1.23 23.22
N VAL A 55 -0.52 2.23 22.58
CA VAL A 55 0.74 2.82 23.04
C VAL A 55 0.56 4.30 23.32
N ALA A 56 1.45 4.86 24.14
CA ALA A 56 1.57 6.31 24.26
C ALA A 56 2.29 6.87 23.02
N GLU A 57 1.91 8.08 22.60
CA GLU A 57 2.66 8.85 21.63
C GLU A 57 4.00 9.34 22.20
N THR A 58 4.96 9.65 21.32
CA THR A 58 6.28 10.20 21.67
C THR A 58 6.44 11.55 20.98
N PRO A 59 5.81 12.62 21.49
CA PRO A 59 5.71 13.90 20.77
C PRO A 59 7.01 14.70 20.77
N GLN A 60 7.97 14.34 21.62
CA GLN A 60 9.31 14.93 21.64
C GLN A 60 10.28 14.02 20.89
N PRO A 61 11.11 14.54 19.96
CA PRO A 61 12.09 13.73 19.25
C PRO A 61 13.03 12.98 20.21
N VAL A 62 13.10 11.66 20.04
CA VAL A 62 14.05 10.79 20.75
C VAL A 62 15.21 10.49 19.82
N GLN A 63 16.44 10.67 20.31
CA GLN A 63 17.64 10.31 19.55
C GLN A 63 17.75 8.79 19.45
N ALA A 64 17.90 8.27 18.24
CA ALA A 64 18.11 6.84 18.00
C ALA A 64 19.59 6.48 18.14
N ALA A 65 19.86 5.27 18.61
CA ALA A 65 21.20 4.69 18.66
C ALA A 65 21.54 4.04 17.31
N VAL A 66 22.49 4.63 16.57
CA VAL A 66 22.87 4.15 15.24
C VAL A 66 23.90 3.02 15.35
N LEU A 67 23.62 1.91 14.66
CA LEU A 67 24.53 0.78 14.47
C LEU A 67 24.80 0.59 12.98
N GLY A 68 26.05 0.33 12.60
CA GLY A 68 26.45 0.27 11.19
C GLY A 68 26.58 1.67 10.57
N THR A 69 26.10 1.86 9.35
CA THR A 69 26.22 3.11 8.59
C THR A 69 24.88 3.50 7.98
N ILE A 70 24.38 4.67 8.37
CA ILE A 70 23.27 5.35 7.70
C ILE A 70 23.89 6.32 6.69
N PRO A 71 23.71 6.11 5.37
CA PRO A 71 24.37 6.93 4.37
C PRO A 71 24.05 8.43 4.51
N ALA A 72 25.09 9.26 4.49
CA ALA A 72 24.96 10.71 4.72
C ALA A 72 24.14 11.44 3.64
N TRP A 73 23.96 10.83 2.46
CA TRP A 73 23.13 11.39 1.39
C TRP A 73 21.63 11.26 1.66
N ILE A 74 21.22 10.35 2.54
CA ILE A 74 19.82 10.23 2.95
C ILE A 74 19.52 11.33 3.95
N ASN A 75 18.82 12.37 3.49
CA ASN A 75 18.36 13.47 4.33
C ASN A 75 16.87 13.67 4.09
N GLY A 76 16.08 13.55 5.16
CA GLY A 76 14.63 13.53 5.05
C GLY A 76 13.95 12.81 6.21
N SER A 77 12.68 12.49 6.05
CA SER A 77 11.86 11.86 7.07
C SER A 77 11.13 10.65 6.48
N LEU A 78 11.33 9.47 7.06
CA LEU A 78 10.41 8.35 6.86
C LEU A 78 9.18 8.60 7.73
N LEU A 79 8.04 8.84 7.10
CA LEU A 79 6.75 9.03 7.74
C LEU A 79 5.95 7.74 7.61
N ARG A 80 5.32 7.29 8.69
CA ARG A 80 4.46 6.11 8.73
C ARG A 80 3.17 6.37 9.47
N ASN A 81 2.10 5.71 9.03
CA ASN A 81 0.79 5.83 9.63
C ASN A 81 0.19 4.45 9.94
N GLY A 82 -0.68 4.40 10.94
CA GLY A 82 -1.32 3.17 11.40
C GLY A 82 -2.12 3.38 12.67
N PRO A 83 -2.78 2.32 13.17
CA PRO A 83 -3.56 2.38 14.40
C PRO A 83 -2.64 2.33 15.64
N GLY A 84 -2.83 3.28 16.56
CA GLY A 84 -2.04 3.39 17.80
C GLY A 84 -2.82 3.23 19.10
N GLN A 85 -4.14 3.34 19.06
CA GLN A 85 -5.04 3.19 20.21
C GLN A 85 -6.23 2.31 19.85
N PHE A 86 -6.48 1.28 20.65
CA PHE A 86 -7.43 0.20 20.35
C PHE A 86 -8.63 0.13 21.31
N GLU A 87 -8.74 1.07 22.25
CA GLU A 87 -9.83 1.16 23.20
C GLU A 87 -10.03 2.59 23.74
N PHE A 88 -11.24 2.88 24.23
CA PHE A 88 -11.57 4.06 25.02
C PHE A 88 -12.48 3.65 26.18
N GLY A 89 -12.04 3.87 27.42
CA GLY A 89 -12.73 3.35 28.60
C GLY A 89 -12.88 1.83 28.52
N ASP A 90 -14.11 1.34 28.68
CA ASP A 90 -14.44 -0.09 28.58
C ASP A 90 -14.69 -0.56 27.13
N ASP A 91 -14.86 0.38 26.19
CA ASP A 91 -15.15 0.09 24.79
C ASP A 91 -13.87 -0.26 24.03
N LYS A 92 -13.91 -1.35 23.26
CA LYS A 92 -12.77 -1.86 22.48
C LYS A 92 -13.10 -1.91 21.00
N TYR A 93 -12.11 -1.59 20.17
CA TYR A 93 -12.21 -1.86 18.75
C TYR A 93 -12.09 -3.37 18.46
N ASN A 94 -12.73 -3.80 17.37
CA ASN A 94 -12.81 -5.20 16.93
C ASN A 94 -11.88 -5.52 15.76
N HIS A 95 -11.55 -4.53 14.92
CA HIS A 95 -10.77 -4.73 13.71
C HIS A 95 -9.48 -3.92 13.72
N TRP A 96 -8.43 -4.42 13.08
CA TRP A 96 -7.14 -3.73 12.99
C TRP A 96 -7.28 -2.32 12.41
N PHE A 97 -8.12 -2.16 11.39
CA PHE A 97 -8.38 -0.89 10.68
C PHE A 97 -9.12 0.16 11.52
N ASP A 98 -9.65 -0.21 12.69
CA ASP A 98 -10.48 0.69 13.51
C ASP A 98 -9.67 1.53 14.49
N GLY A 99 -8.44 1.11 14.82
CA GLY A 99 -7.63 1.81 15.81
C GLY A 99 -7.30 3.24 15.38
N MET A 100 -7.19 4.15 16.34
CA MET A 100 -7.01 5.58 16.07
C MET A 100 -5.63 5.85 15.49
N ALA A 101 -5.59 6.68 14.44
CA ALA A 101 -4.38 7.01 13.71
C ALA A 101 -3.26 7.58 14.60
N LEU A 102 -2.10 6.93 14.55
CA LEU A 102 -0.85 7.35 15.18
C LEU A 102 0.19 7.52 14.07
N MET A 103 0.64 8.75 13.92
CA MET A 103 1.67 9.13 12.95
C MET A 103 3.05 8.92 13.57
N HIS A 104 3.99 8.40 12.79
CA HIS A 104 5.37 8.14 13.19
C HIS A 104 6.34 8.82 12.21
N GLN A 105 7.44 9.35 12.73
CA GLN A 105 8.51 9.96 11.94
C GLN A 105 9.86 9.41 12.39
N PHE A 106 10.66 8.92 11.44
CA PHE A 106 12.10 8.75 11.60
C PHE A 106 12.81 9.79 10.73
N LYS A 107 13.30 10.85 11.37
CA LYS A 107 14.01 11.94 10.69
C LYS A 107 15.48 11.61 10.60
N ILE A 108 16.01 11.60 9.39
CA ILE A 108 17.39 11.24 9.05
C ILE A 108 18.11 12.49 8.58
N LYS A 109 19.26 12.79 9.20
CA LYS A 109 20.11 13.91 8.79
C LYS A 109 21.57 13.58 9.03
N ASN A 110 22.37 13.58 7.96
CA ASN A 110 23.81 13.32 8.00
C ASN A 110 24.18 12.05 8.80
N GLY A 111 23.41 10.97 8.62
CA GLY A 111 23.61 9.69 9.30
C GLY A 111 23.04 9.60 10.73
N SER A 112 22.58 10.70 11.32
CA SER A 112 21.85 10.69 12.60
C SER A 112 20.36 10.50 12.37
N VAL A 113 19.70 9.81 13.31
CA VAL A 113 18.25 9.54 13.25
C VAL A 113 17.56 9.96 14.54
N THR A 114 16.42 10.64 14.44
CA THR A 114 15.50 10.90 15.57
C THR A 114 14.13 10.30 15.28
N TYR A 115 13.43 9.88 16.33
CA TYR A 115 12.07 9.34 16.25
C TYR A 115 11.08 10.21 16.99
N MET A 116 9.88 10.39 16.44
CA MET A 116 8.72 10.91 17.17
C MET A 116 7.43 10.26 16.68
N SER A 117 6.39 10.32 17.50
CA SER A 117 5.03 9.96 17.12
C SER A 117 3.99 10.86 17.76
N LYS A 118 2.86 11.08 17.06
CA LYS A 118 1.71 11.85 17.54
C LYS A 118 0.41 11.25 17.03
N PHE A 119 -0.59 11.17 17.90
CA PHE A 119 -1.94 10.82 17.48
C PHE A 119 -2.48 11.90 16.55
N LEU A 120 -3.20 11.46 15.53
CA LEU A 120 -3.98 12.38 14.70
C LEU A 120 -5.15 12.91 15.55
N GLU A 121 -5.09 14.20 15.89
CA GLU A 121 -6.19 14.96 16.51
C GLU A 121 -7.41 15.14 15.59
N SER A 122 -7.93 14.04 15.04
CA SER A 122 -9.17 13.95 14.29
C SER A 122 -10.39 14.25 15.15
N ASP A 123 -11.53 14.54 14.52
CA ASP A 123 -12.77 14.81 15.26
C ASP A 123 -13.18 13.56 16.04
N VAL A 124 -13.09 12.38 15.42
CA VAL A 124 -13.40 11.11 16.07
C VAL A 124 -12.47 10.81 17.25
N TYR A 125 -11.16 11.00 17.11
CA TYR A 125 -10.21 10.80 18.20
C TYR A 125 -10.52 11.72 19.38
N ASN A 126 -10.71 13.02 19.11
CA ASN A 126 -10.97 14.02 20.15
C ASN A 126 -12.30 13.78 20.88
N VAL A 127 -13.35 13.41 20.14
CA VAL A 127 -14.65 13.11 20.75
C VAL A 127 -14.57 11.82 21.58
N ASN A 128 -14.00 10.73 21.04
CA ASN A 128 -13.85 9.47 21.78
C ASN A 128 -13.00 9.65 23.05
N LYS A 129 -11.90 10.41 22.95
CA LYS A 129 -11.03 10.77 24.08
C LYS A 129 -11.79 11.57 25.14
N SER A 130 -12.55 12.59 24.74
CA SER A 130 -13.32 13.43 25.68
C SER A 130 -14.45 12.67 26.38
N LYS A 131 -15.06 11.70 25.70
CA LYS A 131 -16.16 10.88 26.23
C LYS A 131 -15.70 9.59 26.90
N ASN A 132 -14.41 9.26 26.78
CA ASN A 132 -13.79 8.02 27.23
C ASN A 132 -14.58 6.77 26.82
N ARG A 133 -15.06 6.75 25.57
CA ARG A 133 -15.84 5.65 24.96
C ARG A 133 -15.90 5.82 23.44
N ILE A 134 -16.22 4.76 22.70
CA ILE A 134 -16.31 4.80 21.23
C ILE A 134 -17.70 5.34 20.83
N VAL A 135 -17.77 6.55 20.28
CA VAL A 135 -19.05 7.19 19.89
C VAL A 135 -19.25 7.35 18.38
N VAL A 136 -18.24 7.05 17.58
CA VAL A 136 -18.31 6.98 16.11
C VAL A 136 -18.03 5.54 15.69
N SER A 137 -18.80 5.03 14.74
CA SER A 137 -18.58 3.68 14.21
C SER A 137 -17.42 3.69 13.23
N GLU A 138 -16.59 2.66 13.29
CA GLU A 138 -15.46 2.43 12.40
C GLU A 138 -15.76 1.24 11.48
N PHE A 139 -14.75 0.76 10.75
CA PHE A 139 -14.90 -0.31 9.75
C PHE A 139 -15.47 -1.62 10.33
N GLY A 140 -14.94 -2.10 11.45
CA GLY A 140 -15.35 -3.34 12.12
C GLY A 140 -16.03 -3.14 13.48
N THR A 141 -16.21 -1.89 13.93
CA THR A 141 -16.71 -1.59 15.28
C THR A 141 -17.85 -0.59 15.23
N LEU A 142 -18.93 -0.90 15.93
CA LEU A 142 -20.04 0.03 16.10
C LEU A 142 -19.83 0.91 17.33
N ALA A 143 -20.24 2.16 17.21
CA ALA A 143 -20.31 3.08 18.33
C ALA A 143 -21.25 2.56 19.42
N SER A 144 -20.84 2.78 20.67
CA SER A 144 -21.68 2.56 21.83
C SER A 144 -22.87 3.53 21.82
N SER A 145 -24.07 3.01 22.05
CA SER A 145 -25.28 3.84 22.12
C SER A 145 -25.12 4.91 23.19
N ASP A 146 -25.38 6.18 22.87
CA ASP A 146 -25.25 7.28 23.82
C ASP A 146 -26.33 7.21 24.92
N PRO A 147 -25.97 6.90 26.18
CA PRO A 147 -26.96 6.79 27.24
C PRO A 147 -27.66 8.13 27.53
N CYS A 148 -27.00 9.26 27.25
CA CYS A 148 -27.48 10.60 27.53
C CYS A 148 -28.37 11.20 26.43
N LYS A 149 -28.45 10.56 25.25
CA LYS A 149 -29.37 10.97 24.19
C LYS A 149 -30.79 10.52 24.51
N SER A 150 -31.77 11.39 24.23
CA SER A 150 -33.19 11.01 24.27
C SER A 150 -33.44 9.81 23.34
N LEU A 151 -34.50 9.04 23.57
CA LEU A 151 -34.87 7.91 22.69
C LEU A 151 -35.02 8.36 21.23
N TYR A 152 -35.50 9.59 21.00
CA TYR A 152 -35.61 10.22 19.70
C TYR A 152 -34.23 10.54 19.09
N ASP A 153 -33.30 11.12 19.85
CA ASP A 153 -31.94 11.41 19.35
C ASP A 153 -31.10 10.14 19.14
N ARG A 154 -31.34 9.08 19.93
CA ARG A 154 -30.78 7.74 19.70
C ARG A 154 -31.33 7.10 18.43
N PHE A 155 -32.58 7.40 18.07
CA PHE A 155 -33.18 6.95 16.81
C PHE A 155 -32.61 7.76 15.63
N MET A 156 -32.60 9.10 15.72
CA MET A 156 -32.11 10.00 14.68
C MET A 156 -30.61 9.86 14.39
N SER A 157 -29.79 9.55 15.41
CA SER A 157 -28.36 9.26 15.22
C SER A 157 -28.07 7.97 14.46
N LYS A 158 -29.04 7.04 14.33
CA LYS A 158 -28.93 5.90 13.41
C LYS A 158 -29.09 6.28 11.94
N PHE A 159 -29.60 7.48 11.64
CA PHE A 159 -29.87 7.96 10.29
C PHE A 159 -28.87 9.03 9.80
N LYS A 160 -27.96 9.53 10.66
CA LYS A 160 -26.78 10.30 10.25
C LYS A 160 -25.59 9.36 10.10
N ILE A 161 -25.16 9.14 8.87
CA ILE A 161 -23.87 8.50 8.60
C ILE A 161 -22.82 9.60 8.64
N ASP A 162 -22.35 9.96 9.84
CA ASP A 162 -21.14 10.77 9.93
C ASP A 162 -19.97 9.84 9.62
N SER A 163 -19.39 9.97 8.42
CA SER A 163 -18.22 9.19 8.01
C SER A 163 -17.04 9.48 8.94
N THR A 164 -16.29 8.45 9.30
CA THR A 164 -15.09 8.60 10.13
C THR A 164 -14.04 9.47 9.44
N ASP A 165 -13.34 10.29 10.23
CA ASP A 165 -12.12 10.98 9.84
C ASP A 165 -10.87 10.39 10.51
N ASN A 166 -10.95 9.14 10.98
CA ASN A 166 -9.80 8.34 11.41
C ASN A 166 -8.90 8.00 10.21
N CYS A 167 -8.04 8.93 9.84
CA CYS A 167 -7.16 8.82 8.69
C CYS A 167 -5.89 8.02 9.02
N SER A 168 -6.04 6.71 9.29
CA SER A 168 -4.98 5.83 9.80
C SER A 168 -4.18 5.08 8.72
N VAL A 169 -4.53 5.22 7.43
CA VAL A 169 -4.02 4.32 6.38
C VAL A 169 -2.71 4.81 5.78
N ASN A 170 -2.70 6.00 5.16
CA ASN A 170 -1.53 6.47 4.40
C ASN A 170 -1.33 7.99 4.48
N TYR A 171 -0.14 8.43 4.10
CA TYR A 171 0.14 9.80 3.69
C TYR A 171 -0.13 9.98 2.20
N VAL A 172 -0.78 11.07 1.82
CA VAL A 172 -1.06 11.42 0.43
C VAL A 172 -0.67 12.87 0.18
N LEU A 173 -0.11 13.11 -1.00
CA LEU A 173 0.27 14.42 -1.50
C LEU A 173 -0.84 14.96 -2.41
N TYR A 174 -1.26 16.21 -2.23
CA TYR A 174 -2.05 16.92 -3.22
C TYR A 174 -1.54 18.35 -3.30
N LYS A 175 -1.23 18.84 -4.51
CA LYS A 175 -0.81 20.23 -4.72
C LYS A 175 0.39 20.68 -3.87
N GLY A 176 1.26 19.75 -3.48
CA GLY A 176 2.42 20.00 -2.63
C GLY A 176 2.18 19.87 -1.12
N ASP A 177 0.91 19.76 -0.70
CA ASP A 177 0.54 19.60 0.70
C ASP A 177 0.41 18.12 1.11
N TYR A 178 0.81 17.83 2.35
CA TYR A 178 0.73 16.50 2.93
C TYR A 178 -0.57 16.33 3.71
N TYR A 179 -1.27 15.24 3.40
CA TYR A 179 -2.46 14.80 4.10
C TYR A 179 -2.26 13.38 4.61
N VAL A 180 -2.96 13.01 5.67
CA VAL A 180 -3.23 11.61 5.99
C VAL A 180 -4.64 11.25 5.54
N SER A 181 -4.81 10.02 5.05
CA SER A 181 -6.08 9.53 4.49
C SER A 181 -6.48 8.18 5.10
N THR A 182 -7.78 7.94 5.07
CA THR A 182 -8.40 6.61 5.10
C THR A 182 -9.13 6.43 3.76
N GLU A 183 -10.24 5.70 3.72
CA GLU A 183 -11.04 5.44 2.51
C GLU A 183 -12.42 6.14 2.52
N THR A 184 -12.57 7.20 3.31
CA THR A 184 -13.79 8.02 3.40
C THR A 184 -13.65 9.31 2.59
N ASN A 185 -14.66 10.19 2.68
CA ASN A 185 -14.61 11.52 2.07
C ASN A 185 -13.72 12.50 2.85
N PHE A 186 -13.21 12.14 4.02
CA PHE A 186 -12.39 13.02 4.85
C PHE A 186 -10.91 12.67 4.78
N MET A 187 -10.09 13.73 4.73
CA MET A 187 -8.64 13.69 4.91
C MET A 187 -8.23 14.76 5.92
N ARG A 188 -7.02 14.65 6.46
CA ARG A 188 -6.46 15.66 7.37
C ARG A 188 -5.14 16.18 6.82
N LYS A 189 -5.02 17.50 6.60
CA LYS A 189 -3.74 18.15 6.33
C LYS A 189 -2.88 17.99 7.58
N VAL A 190 -1.59 17.72 7.41
CA VAL A 190 -0.65 17.53 8.52
C VAL A 190 0.66 18.23 8.21
N ASP A 191 1.33 18.70 9.26
CA ASP A 191 2.71 19.15 9.15
C ASP A 191 3.65 17.93 9.26
N PRO A 192 4.36 17.55 8.19
CA PRO A 192 5.24 16.38 8.21
C PRO A 192 6.47 16.55 9.09
N GLU A 193 6.85 17.77 9.46
CA GLU A 193 8.00 18.04 10.33
C GLU A 193 7.65 17.89 11.81
N THR A 194 6.46 18.35 12.21
CA THR A 194 6.01 18.35 13.63
C THR A 194 4.96 17.30 13.95
N LEU A 195 4.46 16.59 12.94
CA LEU A 195 3.30 15.68 13.00
C LEU A 195 2.03 16.34 13.56
N SER A 196 1.89 17.66 13.41
CA SER A 196 0.72 18.37 13.91
C SER A 196 -0.46 18.19 12.97
N THR A 197 -1.63 17.89 13.53
CA THR A 197 -2.90 17.88 12.79
C THR A 197 -3.30 19.30 12.42
N LEU A 198 -3.59 19.53 11.15
CA LEU A 198 -4.08 20.79 10.63
C LEU A 198 -5.54 20.64 10.18
N GLU A 199 -5.86 21.12 8.99
CA GLU A 199 -7.22 21.25 8.49
C GLU A 199 -7.87 19.91 8.14
N LYS A 200 -9.18 19.81 8.41
CA LYS A 200 -10.04 18.74 7.87
C LYS A 200 -10.46 19.10 6.45
N VAL A 201 -10.14 18.22 5.51
CA VAL A 201 -10.56 18.34 4.12
C VAL A 201 -11.68 17.36 3.84
N ASP A 202 -12.72 17.84 3.16
CA ASP A 202 -13.88 17.06 2.75
C ASP A 202 -13.99 17.07 1.22
N TRP A 203 -13.77 15.92 0.60
CA TRP A 203 -13.84 15.75 -0.85
C TRP A 203 -15.17 16.23 -1.43
N THR A 204 -16.29 16.10 -0.69
CA THR A 204 -17.63 16.45 -1.17
C THR A 204 -17.81 17.94 -1.43
N LYS A 205 -16.94 18.78 -0.86
CA LYS A 205 -16.94 20.24 -1.09
C LYS A 205 -16.37 20.62 -2.46
N PHE A 206 -15.59 19.73 -3.09
CA PHE A 206 -14.88 19.99 -4.33
C PHE A 206 -15.43 19.18 -5.50
N ILE A 207 -15.74 17.91 -5.26
CA ILE A 207 -16.24 16.98 -6.28
C ILE A 207 -17.26 16.01 -5.68
N ALA A 208 -18.16 15.48 -6.52
CA ALA A 208 -19.25 14.61 -6.10
C ALA A 208 -18.77 13.16 -5.84
N VAL A 209 -18.02 12.95 -4.76
CA VAL A 209 -17.55 11.63 -4.30
C VAL A 209 -17.83 11.44 -2.81
N ASN A 210 -18.13 10.20 -2.40
CA ASN A 210 -18.40 9.78 -1.04
C ASN A 210 -17.18 9.17 -0.33
N GLY A 211 -16.08 8.99 -1.06
CA GLY A 211 -14.81 8.55 -0.54
C GLY A 211 -13.77 8.47 -1.65
N ALA A 212 -12.50 8.45 -1.27
CA ALA A 212 -11.36 8.26 -2.16
C ALA A 212 -10.39 7.25 -1.55
N THR A 213 -9.62 6.54 -2.37
CA THR A 213 -8.63 5.59 -1.83
C THR A 213 -7.49 6.31 -1.12
N ALA A 214 -6.78 5.59 -0.24
CA ALA A 214 -5.53 6.06 0.35
C ALA A 214 -4.29 5.84 -0.56
N HIS A 215 -4.51 5.46 -1.82
CA HIS A 215 -3.47 5.11 -2.80
C HIS A 215 -3.60 5.92 -4.11
N PRO A 216 -3.51 7.25 -4.06
CA PRO A 216 -3.42 8.05 -5.27
C PRO A 216 -2.13 7.76 -6.05
N HIS A 217 -2.17 7.99 -7.35
CA HIS A 217 -1.00 8.02 -8.22
C HIS A 217 -0.61 9.45 -8.61
N TYR A 218 0.65 9.63 -8.99
CA TYR A 218 1.21 10.93 -9.34
C TYR A 218 1.91 10.90 -10.70
N ASP A 219 1.62 11.90 -11.53
CA ASP A 219 2.44 12.21 -12.69
C ASP A 219 3.67 13.05 -12.26
N PRO A 220 4.77 13.05 -13.04
CA PRO A 220 6.00 13.76 -12.69
C PRO A 220 5.85 15.27 -12.48
N ASP A 221 4.82 15.89 -13.04
CA ASP A 221 4.52 17.32 -12.85
C ASP A 221 3.88 17.61 -11.48
N GLY A 222 3.44 16.59 -10.75
CA GLY A 222 2.72 16.70 -9.48
C GLY A 222 1.19 16.61 -9.61
N THR A 223 0.65 16.37 -10.81
CA THR A 223 -0.76 16.05 -11.00
C THR A 223 -1.07 14.73 -10.31
N ALA A 224 -2.13 14.70 -9.50
CA ALA A 224 -2.54 13.51 -8.77
C ALA A 224 -3.79 12.88 -9.38
N TYR A 225 -3.84 11.56 -9.41
CA TYR A 225 -4.97 10.74 -9.80
C TYR A 225 -5.42 9.89 -8.62
N ASN A 226 -6.72 9.72 -8.42
CA ASN A 226 -7.26 8.83 -7.39
C ASN A 226 -8.57 8.18 -7.87
N MET A 227 -9.03 7.15 -7.18
CA MET A 227 -10.34 6.54 -7.38
C MET A 227 -11.26 6.91 -6.23
N GLY A 228 -12.51 7.23 -6.53
CA GLY A 228 -13.54 7.49 -5.53
C GLY A 228 -14.90 6.94 -5.90
N ASN A 229 -15.78 6.77 -4.91
CA ASN A 229 -17.14 6.27 -5.14
C ASN A 229 -18.14 7.43 -5.12
N SER A 230 -19.26 7.29 -5.82
CA SER A 230 -20.43 8.16 -5.62
C SER A 230 -21.71 7.35 -5.54
N TYR A 231 -22.59 7.74 -4.63
CA TYR A 231 -23.90 7.13 -4.39
C TYR A 231 -24.97 8.21 -4.57
N GLY A 232 -25.83 8.07 -5.57
CA GLY A 232 -26.87 9.06 -5.84
C GLY A 232 -28.12 8.49 -6.48
N LYS A 233 -29.05 9.37 -6.85
CA LYS A 233 -30.32 8.99 -7.50
C LYS A 233 -30.12 8.18 -8.79
N GLN A 234 -28.99 8.35 -9.46
CA GLN A 234 -28.63 7.62 -10.69
C GLN A 234 -27.95 6.25 -10.42
N GLY A 235 -27.81 5.86 -9.16
CA GLY A 235 -27.10 4.67 -8.70
C GLY A 235 -25.66 4.95 -8.26
N THR A 236 -24.91 3.87 -8.08
CA THR A 236 -23.49 3.92 -7.72
C THR A 236 -22.60 4.11 -8.95
N ARG A 237 -21.51 4.87 -8.79
CA ARG A 237 -20.45 5.03 -9.81
C ARG A 237 -19.07 4.96 -9.15
N TYR A 238 -18.10 4.44 -9.88
CA TYR A 238 -16.68 4.60 -9.59
C TYR A 238 -16.16 5.79 -10.39
N ASN A 239 -15.47 6.71 -9.75
CA ASN A 239 -15.04 7.98 -10.32
C ASN A 239 -13.52 8.03 -10.35
N ILE A 240 -12.96 8.33 -11.51
CA ILE A 240 -11.54 8.67 -11.66
C ILE A 240 -11.40 10.15 -11.35
N ILE A 241 -10.69 10.45 -10.27
CA ILE A 241 -10.42 11.79 -9.76
C ILE A 241 -9.09 12.25 -10.33
N LYS A 242 -9.05 13.50 -10.80
CA LYS A 242 -7.82 14.21 -11.16
C LYS A 242 -7.72 15.48 -10.31
N VAL A 243 -6.61 15.66 -9.63
CA VAL A 243 -6.27 16.89 -8.91
C VAL A 243 -5.09 17.54 -9.65
N PRO A 244 -5.26 18.74 -10.23
CA PRO A 244 -4.19 19.40 -10.94
C PRO A 244 -3.11 19.92 -9.99
N VAL A 245 -1.94 20.23 -10.54
CA VAL A 245 -0.87 20.95 -9.83
C VAL A 245 -1.37 22.31 -9.31
N GLN A 246 -0.76 22.80 -8.22
CA GLN A 246 -1.07 24.12 -7.68
C GLN A 246 -0.70 25.19 -8.71
N LYS A 247 -1.64 26.08 -9.05
CA LYS A 247 -1.34 27.29 -9.82
C LYS A 247 -1.01 28.42 -8.85
N SER A 248 0.00 29.22 -9.17
CA SER A 248 0.41 30.36 -8.37
C SER A 248 -0.80 31.28 -8.08
N GLY A 249 -1.10 31.52 -6.79
CA GLY A 249 -2.13 32.48 -6.37
C GLY A 249 -3.55 31.93 -6.12
N THR A 250 -3.78 30.61 -6.20
CA THR A 250 -5.04 29.98 -5.74
C THR A 250 -4.94 29.55 -4.27
N GLU A 251 -6.08 29.42 -3.58
CA GLU A 251 -6.12 28.92 -2.20
C GLU A 251 -5.49 27.52 -2.06
N GLU A 252 -4.96 27.21 -0.88
CA GLU A 252 -4.31 25.94 -0.51
C GLU A 252 -5.36 24.84 -0.22
N ASN A 253 -6.20 24.53 -1.21
CA ASN A 253 -7.23 23.50 -1.08
C ASN A 253 -7.32 22.62 -2.36
N LEU A 254 -8.30 21.71 -2.42
CA LEU A 254 -8.51 20.81 -3.57
C LEU A 254 -9.27 21.47 -4.74
N GLU A 255 -9.33 22.80 -4.83
CA GLU A 255 -9.95 23.52 -5.94
C GLU A 255 -9.40 23.08 -7.30
N GLY A 256 -10.29 22.93 -8.27
CA GLY A 256 -9.94 22.42 -9.59
C GLY A 256 -9.81 20.90 -9.66
N ALA A 257 -10.04 20.16 -8.56
CA ALA A 257 -10.27 18.73 -8.64
C ALA A 257 -11.45 18.41 -9.56
N GLN A 258 -11.32 17.33 -10.35
CA GLN A 258 -12.29 16.94 -11.36
C GLN A 258 -12.53 15.43 -11.31
N VAL A 259 -13.76 15.03 -11.62
CA VAL A 259 -14.06 13.66 -12.03
C VAL A 259 -13.90 13.59 -13.54
N ILE A 260 -12.86 12.93 -14.02
CA ILE A 260 -12.56 12.84 -15.45
C ILE A 260 -13.29 11.70 -16.15
N CYS A 261 -13.73 10.69 -15.39
CA CYS A 261 -14.55 9.60 -15.89
C CYS A 261 -15.35 8.97 -14.75
N SER A 262 -16.59 8.56 -15.05
CA SER A 262 -17.43 7.79 -14.14
C SER A 262 -17.79 6.44 -14.75
N ILE A 263 -17.29 5.37 -14.13
CA ILE A 263 -17.52 3.98 -14.51
C ILE A 263 -18.76 3.46 -13.78
N LEU A 264 -19.61 2.73 -14.51
CA LEU A 264 -20.78 2.07 -13.92
C LEU A 264 -20.39 0.69 -13.38
N PRO A 265 -20.77 0.34 -12.14
CA PRO A 265 -20.67 -1.02 -11.64
C PRO A 265 -21.43 -2.00 -12.52
N GLN A 266 -20.90 -3.22 -12.64
CA GLN A 266 -21.64 -4.32 -13.27
C GLN A 266 -22.99 -4.55 -12.57
N ASN A 267 -23.04 -4.36 -11.25
CA ASN A 267 -24.25 -4.36 -10.46
C ASN A 267 -24.36 -3.09 -9.60
N LYS A 268 -25.28 -2.19 -9.95
CA LYS A 268 -25.46 -0.89 -9.25
C LYS A 268 -25.81 -1.02 -7.77
N GLY A 269 -26.48 -2.10 -7.35
CA GLY A 269 -26.84 -2.34 -5.95
C GLY A 269 -25.74 -3.01 -5.12
N LYS A 270 -24.70 -3.50 -5.81
CA LYS A 270 -23.57 -4.24 -5.24
C LYS A 270 -22.26 -3.80 -5.89
N PRO A 271 -21.81 -2.54 -5.69
CA PRO A 271 -20.51 -2.10 -6.17
C PRO A 271 -19.39 -2.93 -5.51
N SER A 272 -18.24 -2.99 -6.17
CA SER A 272 -17.05 -3.62 -5.65
C SER A 272 -16.39 -2.76 -4.59
N TYR A 273 -15.84 -3.41 -3.57
CA TYR A 273 -14.74 -2.86 -2.81
C TYR A 273 -13.48 -2.88 -3.67
N TYR A 274 -12.66 -1.83 -3.53
CA TYR A 274 -11.35 -1.69 -4.15
C TYR A 274 -10.51 -0.81 -3.24
N HIS A 275 -9.20 -1.05 -3.26
CA HIS A 275 -8.25 -0.38 -2.36
C HIS A 275 -7.21 0.46 -3.12
N SER A 276 -6.84 0.02 -4.32
CA SER A 276 -5.94 0.73 -5.23
C SER A 276 -6.36 0.54 -6.69
N PHE A 277 -5.61 1.12 -7.62
CA PHE A 277 -5.85 1.06 -9.06
C PHE A 277 -4.52 1.11 -9.83
N GLY A 278 -4.53 0.75 -11.12
CA GLY A 278 -3.34 0.86 -11.97
C GLY A 278 -3.30 2.20 -12.71
N MET A 279 -2.09 2.73 -12.93
CA MET A 279 -1.88 3.90 -13.78
C MET A 279 -0.68 3.69 -14.70
N THR A 280 -0.84 4.09 -15.96
CA THR A 280 0.19 4.11 -17.01
C THR A 280 0.38 5.54 -17.50
N GLU A 281 1.21 5.72 -18.52
CA GLU A 281 1.43 7.04 -19.13
C GLU A 281 0.11 7.60 -19.71
N ASN A 282 -0.73 6.76 -20.29
CA ASN A 282 -1.95 7.18 -20.99
C ASN A 282 -3.25 6.69 -20.36
N TYR A 283 -3.21 5.69 -19.49
CA TYR A 283 -4.41 5.03 -18.98
C TYR A 283 -4.47 4.92 -17.46
N VAL A 284 -5.70 4.99 -16.94
CA VAL A 284 -6.07 4.51 -15.61
C VAL A 284 -6.77 3.16 -15.77
N ILE A 285 -6.42 2.20 -14.91
CA ILE A 285 -6.96 0.83 -14.91
C ILE A 285 -7.66 0.59 -13.58
N PHE A 286 -8.99 0.63 -13.60
CA PHE A 286 -9.80 0.29 -12.44
C PHE A 286 -10.13 -1.20 -12.41
N ILE A 287 -9.90 -1.84 -11.26
CA ILE A 287 -10.05 -3.29 -11.06
C ILE A 287 -11.36 -3.53 -10.28
N GLU A 288 -12.42 -3.93 -10.99
CA GLU A 288 -13.70 -4.26 -10.36
C GLU A 288 -13.68 -5.70 -9.84
N LEU A 289 -13.42 -5.85 -8.54
CA LEU A 289 -13.25 -7.14 -7.87
C LEU A 289 -14.59 -7.83 -7.53
N PRO A 290 -14.64 -9.17 -7.42
CA PRO A 290 -15.80 -9.92 -6.93
C PRO A 290 -16.05 -9.79 -5.42
N LEU A 291 -15.37 -8.87 -4.72
CA LEU A 291 -15.69 -8.48 -3.35
C LEU A 291 -16.69 -7.33 -3.37
N LYS A 292 -17.98 -7.63 -3.17
CA LYS A 292 -19.08 -6.66 -3.33
C LYS A 292 -19.53 -6.05 -2.00
N LEU A 293 -20.01 -4.80 -2.06
CA LEU A 293 -20.63 -4.06 -0.96
C LEU A 293 -22.14 -4.06 -1.14
N ASN A 294 -22.87 -4.73 -0.26
CA ASN A 294 -24.33 -4.76 -0.32
C ASN A 294 -24.92 -3.49 0.31
N LEU A 295 -25.20 -2.48 -0.51
CA LEU A 295 -25.65 -1.16 -0.03
C LEU A 295 -27.02 -1.22 0.65
N LEU A 296 -27.92 -2.14 0.25
CA LEU A 296 -29.21 -2.32 0.92
C LEU A 296 -29.04 -2.79 2.38
N LYS A 297 -27.95 -3.51 2.67
CA LYS A 297 -27.63 -3.88 4.04
C LYS A 297 -27.22 -2.69 4.89
N ILE A 298 -26.73 -1.57 4.36
CA ILE A 298 -26.33 -0.41 5.18
C ILE A 298 -27.51 0.09 6.03
N LEU A 299 -28.67 0.33 5.39
CA LEU A 299 -29.87 0.81 6.07
C LEU A 299 -30.44 -0.22 7.06
N ILE A 300 -30.39 -1.52 6.71
CA ILE A 300 -30.88 -2.61 7.57
C ILE A 300 -29.93 -2.88 8.75
N ASN A 301 -28.63 -2.81 8.52
CA ASN A 301 -27.58 -3.11 9.49
C ASN A 301 -27.47 -2.03 10.57
N GLN A 302 -27.74 -0.77 10.23
CA GLN A 302 -27.88 0.31 11.22
C GLN A 302 -28.99 0.04 12.24
N ILE A 303 -30.09 -0.60 11.80
CA ILE A 303 -31.19 -0.99 12.68
C ILE A 303 -30.81 -2.23 13.52
N LYS A 304 -30.05 -3.16 12.93
CA LYS A 304 -29.64 -4.44 13.55
C LYS A 304 -28.33 -4.40 14.35
N GLY A 305 -27.65 -3.26 14.41
CA GLY A 305 -26.37 -3.13 15.10
C GLY A 305 -25.27 -4.00 14.46
N LYS A 306 -25.07 -3.87 13.15
CA LYS A 306 -23.97 -4.52 12.40
C LYS A 306 -22.98 -3.49 11.80
N ALA A 307 -21.68 -3.81 11.80
CA ALA A 307 -20.58 -2.92 11.40
C ALA A 307 -20.50 -2.78 9.86
N PHE A 308 -19.61 -1.90 9.35
CA PHE A 308 -19.46 -1.70 7.89
C PHE A 308 -18.97 -2.97 7.20
N SER A 309 -17.99 -3.67 7.76
CA SER A 309 -17.49 -4.96 7.24
C SER A 309 -18.58 -6.02 6.98
N ASP A 310 -19.70 -6.00 7.72
CA ASP A 310 -20.83 -6.92 7.52
C ASP A 310 -21.60 -6.73 6.20
N ILE A 311 -21.34 -5.66 5.46
CA ILE A 311 -21.94 -5.43 4.14
C ILE A 311 -21.13 -6.06 3.00
N MET A 312 -19.88 -6.48 3.27
CA MET A 312 -19.00 -7.07 2.28
C MET A 312 -19.40 -8.52 2.00
N SER A 313 -19.37 -8.93 0.73
CA SER A 313 -19.63 -10.31 0.32
C SER A 313 -18.76 -10.68 -0.87
N TRP A 314 -18.05 -11.80 -0.76
CA TRP A 314 -17.32 -12.42 -1.85
C TRP A 314 -18.28 -13.17 -2.78
N GLU A 315 -18.26 -12.85 -4.07
CA GLU A 315 -19.09 -13.45 -5.13
C GLU A 315 -18.19 -14.17 -6.16
N PRO A 316 -17.71 -15.40 -5.88
CA PRO A 316 -16.69 -16.08 -6.69
C PRO A 316 -17.14 -16.39 -8.13
N ASP A 317 -18.43 -16.46 -8.39
CA ASP A 317 -18.96 -16.75 -9.73
C ASP A 317 -18.88 -15.53 -10.66
N LEU A 318 -18.53 -14.34 -10.14
CA LEU A 318 -18.31 -13.14 -10.93
C LEU A 318 -16.84 -13.03 -11.37
N PRO A 319 -16.57 -12.65 -12.63
CA PRO A 319 -15.22 -12.36 -13.06
C PRO A 319 -14.69 -11.07 -12.41
N THR A 320 -13.36 -10.95 -12.31
CA THR A 320 -12.73 -9.65 -12.11
C THR A 320 -12.76 -8.90 -13.44
N LEU A 321 -13.17 -7.62 -13.43
CA LEU A 321 -13.16 -6.77 -14.63
C LEU A 321 -12.04 -5.72 -14.53
N PHE A 322 -11.34 -5.49 -15.64
CA PHE A 322 -10.41 -4.36 -15.77
C PHE A 322 -11.02 -3.31 -16.69
N HIS A 323 -11.35 -2.16 -16.10
CA HIS A 323 -11.86 -1.00 -16.81
C HIS A 323 -10.69 -0.09 -17.15
N VAL A 324 -10.36 0.02 -18.44
CA VAL A 324 -9.28 0.87 -18.95
C VAL A 324 -9.88 2.19 -19.42
N VAL A 325 -9.33 3.31 -18.96
CA VAL A 325 -9.80 4.65 -19.31
C VAL A 325 -8.61 5.49 -19.74
N ASN A 326 -8.70 6.17 -20.88
CA ASN A 326 -7.68 7.13 -21.30
C ASN A 326 -7.69 8.31 -20.30
N LYS A 327 -6.59 8.50 -19.58
CA LYS A 327 -6.51 9.45 -18.47
C LYS A 327 -6.48 10.92 -18.93
N HIS A 328 -6.22 11.15 -20.21
CA HIS A 328 -6.16 12.49 -20.82
C HIS A 328 -7.51 12.94 -21.33
N THR A 329 -8.26 12.04 -21.99
CA THR A 329 -9.59 12.35 -22.56
C THR A 329 -10.74 12.01 -21.62
N GLY A 330 -10.51 11.12 -20.64
CA GLY A 330 -11.56 10.56 -19.79
C GLY A 330 -12.43 9.51 -20.50
N GLU A 331 -12.07 9.12 -21.74
CA GLU A 331 -12.84 8.17 -22.53
C GLU A 331 -12.53 6.72 -22.12
N PRO A 332 -13.55 5.91 -21.78
CA PRO A 332 -13.37 4.49 -21.54
C PRO A 332 -12.90 3.77 -22.81
N HIS A 333 -11.99 2.82 -22.65
CA HIS A 333 -11.61 1.92 -23.71
C HIS A 333 -12.80 1.04 -24.12
N PRO A 334 -13.04 0.80 -25.43
CA PRO A 334 -14.22 0.08 -25.90
C PRO A 334 -14.20 -1.41 -25.54
N VAL A 335 -13.02 -1.97 -25.23
CA VAL A 335 -12.86 -3.37 -24.85
C VAL A 335 -12.96 -3.53 -23.34
N THR A 336 -13.84 -4.44 -22.89
CA THR A 336 -13.86 -4.92 -21.51
C THR A 336 -12.90 -6.11 -21.35
N PHE A 337 -11.91 -5.94 -20.48
CA PHE A 337 -10.98 -7.01 -20.11
C PHE A 337 -11.44 -7.70 -18.83
N CYS A 338 -11.19 -9.00 -18.72
CA CYS A 338 -11.65 -9.82 -17.60
C CYS A 338 -10.60 -10.84 -17.19
N ALA A 339 -10.65 -11.30 -15.94
CA ALA A 339 -9.89 -12.44 -15.44
C ALA A 339 -10.76 -13.35 -14.59
N GLN A 340 -10.20 -14.52 -14.24
CA GLN A 340 -10.75 -15.35 -13.16
C GLN A 340 -10.84 -14.54 -11.86
N PRO A 341 -11.79 -14.85 -10.95
CA PRO A 341 -11.98 -14.12 -9.71
C PRO A 341 -10.74 -14.17 -8.82
N PHE A 342 -10.30 -13.02 -8.35
CA PHE A 342 -9.29 -12.87 -7.29
C PHE A 342 -9.62 -11.64 -6.44
N MET A 343 -9.01 -11.52 -5.28
CA MET A 343 -9.02 -10.30 -4.48
C MET A 343 -7.64 -9.65 -4.57
N SER A 344 -7.57 -8.32 -4.51
CA SER A 344 -6.32 -7.56 -4.45
C SER A 344 -6.51 -6.32 -3.59
N PHE A 345 -5.50 -6.00 -2.78
CA PHE A 345 -5.40 -4.70 -2.13
C PHE A 345 -4.50 -3.78 -2.96
N HIS A 346 -3.29 -4.22 -3.27
CA HIS A 346 -2.24 -3.37 -3.83
C HIS A 346 -1.85 -3.76 -5.26
N GLN A 347 -1.87 -2.77 -6.14
CA GLN A 347 -1.13 -2.77 -7.39
C GLN A 347 0.38 -2.58 -7.10
N ILE A 348 1.23 -3.22 -7.93
CA ILE A 348 2.69 -3.10 -7.87
C ILE A 348 3.16 -2.01 -8.82
N ASN A 349 2.87 -2.19 -10.12
CA ASN A 349 3.11 -1.19 -11.16
C ASN A 349 2.22 -1.48 -12.39
N ALA A 350 2.06 -0.49 -13.26
CA ALA A 350 1.45 -0.68 -14.56
C ALA A 350 2.21 0.14 -15.61
N TYR A 351 2.34 -0.36 -16.83
CA TYR A 351 2.98 0.35 -17.93
C TYR A 351 2.46 -0.10 -19.28
N GLU A 352 2.79 0.65 -20.33
CA GLU A 352 2.46 0.30 -21.72
C GLU A 352 3.70 -0.29 -22.43
N ASP A 353 3.53 -1.39 -23.17
CA ASP A 353 4.55 -1.98 -24.05
C ASP A 353 3.89 -2.72 -25.21
N GLN A 354 4.39 -2.54 -26.43
CA GLN A 354 3.91 -3.21 -27.66
C GLN A 354 2.38 -3.26 -27.76
N ASP A 355 1.74 -2.09 -27.59
CA ASP A 355 0.27 -1.94 -27.67
C ASP A 355 -0.52 -2.76 -26.63
N CYS A 356 0.12 -3.07 -25.52
CA CYS A 356 -0.49 -3.72 -24.37
C CYS A 356 -0.29 -2.86 -23.12
N ILE A 357 -1.26 -2.93 -22.20
CA ILE A 357 -1.03 -2.55 -20.81
C ILE A 357 -0.52 -3.78 -20.06
N VAL A 358 0.62 -3.64 -19.39
CA VAL A 358 1.10 -4.61 -18.40
C VAL A 358 0.67 -4.12 -17.03
N LEU A 359 -0.04 -4.96 -16.28
CA LEU A 359 -0.55 -4.66 -14.95
C LEU A 359 -0.05 -5.71 -13.95
N ASP A 360 0.78 -5.28 -13.02
CA ASP A 360 1.32 -6.13 -11.96
C ASP A 360 0.63 -5.79 -10.64
N LEU A 361 0.11 -6.81 -9.92
CA LEU A 361 -0.65 -6.62 -8.68
C LEU A 361 -0.47 -7.79 -7.72
N CYS A 362 -0.61 -7.54 -6.42
CA CYS A 362 -0.67 -8.57 -5.39
C CYS A 362 -2.11 -9.12 -5.33
N SER A 363 -2.29 -10.39 -5.66
CA SER A 363 -3.61 -11.04 -5.72
C SER A 363 -3.69 -12.27 -4.84
N MET A 364 -4.88 -12.48 -4.28
CA MET A 364 -5.18 -13.62 -3.43
C MET A 364 -6.47 -14.32 -3.86
N ASP A 365 -6.50 -15.61 -3.60
CA ASP A 365 -7.68 -16.43 -3.85
C ASP A 365 -8.73 -16.17 -2.77
N GLY A 366 -9.93 -15.76 -3.18
CA GLY A 366 -11.04 -15.50 -2.27
C GLY A 366 -11.02 -14.11 -1.61
N GLY A 367 -12.19 -13.70 -1.09
CA GLY A 367 -12.38 -12.39 -0.45
C GLY A 367 -12.32 -12.41 1.08
N GLY A 368 -11.89 -13.52 1.68
CA GLY A 368 -11.97 -13.75 3.14
C GLY A 368 -10.89 -13.07 3.97
N ALA A 369 -9.83 -12.54 3.36
CA ALA A 369 -8.65 -12.02 4.07
C ALA A 369 -8.98 -10.90 5.06
N ILE A 370 -9.86 -9.97 4.67
CA ILE A 370 -10.29 -8.85 5.52
C ILE A 370 -10.79 -9.34 6.89
N ASN A 371 -11.69 -10.34 6.89
CA ASN A 371 -12.27 -10.86 8.14
C ASN A 371 -11.24 -11.53 9.07
N MET A 372 -10.08 -11.90 8.53
CA MET A 372 -9.01 -12.52 9.32
C MET A 372 -8.25 -11.49 10.16
N PHE A 373 -8.27 -10.21 9.79
CA PHE A 373 -7.60 -9.10 10.49
C PHE A 373 -8.39 -8.50 11.66
N SER A 374 -9.29 -9.28 12.26
CA SER A 374 -9.91 -8.91 13.54
C SER A 374 -8.84 -8.90 14.65
N LEU A 375 -8.97 -7.95 15.58
CA LEU A 375 -8.08 -7.87 16.74
C LEU A 375 -8.17 -9.13 17.62
N GLN A 376 -9.32 -9.79 17.62
CA GLN A 376 -9.47 -11.09 18.28
C GLN A 376 -8.53 -12.14 17.70
N ASN A 377 -8.39 -12.21 16.37
CA ASN A 377 -7.48 -13.14 15.71
C ASN A 377 -6.02 -12.74 15.88
N LEU A 378 -5.71 -11.45 15.69
CA LEU A 378 -4.34 -10.91 15.76
C LEU A 378 -3.76 -10.98 17.19
N ARG A 379 -4.62 -11.05 18.21
CA ARG A 379 -4.20 -11.20 19.62
C ARG A 379 -4.20 -12.67 20.11
N LYS A 380 -4.45 -13.65 19.23
CA LYS A 380 -4.27 -15.08 19.57
C LYS A 380 -2.79 -15.43 19.75
N SER A 381 -2.53 -16.57 20.37
CA SER A 381 -1.19 -17.14 20.53
C SER A 381 -1.18 -18.66 20.33
N GLY A 382 0.01 -19.23 20.17
CA GLY A 382 0.24 -20.67 20.05
C GLY A 382 -0.53 -21.32 18.90
N GLN A 383 -1.13 -22.47 19.17
CA GLN A 383 -1.86 -23.26 18.18
C GLN A 383 -3.02 -22.47 17.54
N ALA A 384 -3.77 -21.70 18.33
CA ALA A 384 -4.93 -20.96 17.84
C ALA A 384 -4.55 -19.87 16.83
N LEU A 385 -3.37 -19.25 16.98
CA LEU A 385 -2.84 -18.29 16.01
C LEU A 385 -2.35 -18.99 14.73
N THR A 386 -1.65 -20.11 14.88
CA THR A 386 -1.15 -20.93 13.77
C THR A 386 -2.30 -21.42 12.87
N GLU A 387 -3.42 -21.84 13.47
CA GLU A 387 -4.62 -22.24 12.73
C GLU A 387 -5.28 -21.10 11.94
N ILE A 388 -5.22 -19.86 12.44
CA ILE A 388 -5.70 -18.70 11.67
C ILE A 388 -4.78 -18.47 10.48
N TYR A 389 -3.46 -18.41 10.70
CA TYR A 389 -2.49 -18.22 9.62
C TYR A 389 -2.64 -19.24 8.49
N GLN A 390 -2.84 -20.52 8.81
CA GLN A 390 -3.06 -21.57 7.81
C GLN A 390 -4.32 -21.37 6.96
N LYS A 391 -5.31 -20.61 7.44
CA LYS A 391 -6.57 -20.34 6.75
C LYS A 391 -6.57 -19.02 5.98
N VAL A 392 -5.64 -18.10 6.28
CA VAL A 392 -5.58 -16.81 5.60
C VAL A 392 -5.16 -17.01 4.14
N PRO A 393 -5.92 -16.45 3.17
CA PRO A 393 -5.48 -16.42 1.78
C PRO A 393 -4.11 -15.77 1.62
N LYS A 394 -3.23 -16.42 0.87
CA LYS A 394 -1.91 -15.87 0.57
C LYS A 394 -2.01 -14.97 -0.66
N SER A 395 -1.43 -13.78 -0.57
CA SER A 395 -1.31 -12.86 -1.69
C SER A 395 -0.05 -13.19 -2.50
N TYR A 396 -0.17 -13.27 -3.82
CA TYR A 396 0.93 -13.52 -4.74
C TYR A 396 0.95 -12.47 -5.86
N PRO A 397 2.14 -12.02 -6.27
CA PRO A 397 2.32 -11.03 -7.31
C PRO A 397 2.08 -11.64 -8.69
N HIS A 398 1.08 -11.12 -9.39
CA HIS A 398 0.65 -11.58 -10.69
C HIS A 398 0.70 -10.46 -11.73
N ARG A 399 1.12 -10.81 -12.94
CA ARG A 399 1.17 -9.95 -14.12
C ARG A 399 0.05 -10.29 -15.08
N PHE A 400 -0.78 -9.31 -15.40
CA PHE A 400 -1.77 -9.36 -16.47
C PHE A 400 -1.29 -8.53 -17.67
N VAL A 401 -1.65 -8.97 -18.88
CA VAL A 401 -1.35 -8.26 -20.13
C VAL A 401 -2.66 -7.98 -20.85
N LEU A 402 -3.03 -6.72 -20.97
CA LEU A 402 -4.28 -6.24 -21.57
C LEU A 402 -3.98 -5.66 -22.96
N PRO A 403 -4.26 -6.39 -24.05
CA PRO A 403 -3.96 -5.90 -25.40
C PRO A 403 -4.95 -4.81 -25.86
N LEU A 404 -4.44 -3.63 -26.24
CA LEU A 404 -5.25 -2.45 -26.56
C LEU A 404 -5.92 -2.56 -27.94
N ASN A 405 -5.16 -2.79 -29.02
CA ASN A 405 -5.71 -2.87 -30.39
C ASN A 405 -5.71 -4.27 -31.00
N ALA A 406 -5.59 -5.33 -30.19
CA ALA A 406 -5.51 -6.68 -30.74
C ALA A 406 -6.63 -6.96 -31.75
N ASP A 407 -6.27 -7.58 -32.89
CA ASP A 407 -7.20 -8.22 -33.83
C ASP A 407 -7.83 -9.43 -33.14
N THR A 408 -8.70 -9.07 -32.22
CA THR A 408 -9.35 -9.94 -31.25
C THR A 408 -10.49 -10.73 -31.89
N ASN A 409 -10.55 -10.77 -33.22
CA ASN A 409 -11.36 -11.73 -33.96
C ASN A 409 -10.83 -13.17 -33.81
N SER A 410 -9.54 -13.31 -33.47
CA SER A 410 -8.98 -14.60 -33.10
C SER A 410 -9.57 -15.10 -31.77
N LYS A 411 -10.25 -16.24 -31.84
CA LYS A 411 -10.73 -16.99 -30.64
C LYS A 411 -9.63 -17.82 -29.99
N GLN A 412 -8.37 -17.64 -30.42
CA GLN A 412 -7.23 -18.37 -29.92
C GLN A 412 -6.57 -17.62 -28.75
N GLU A 413 -6.23 -18.36 -27.71
CA GLU A 413 -5.43 -17.86 -26.60
C GLU A 413 -4.04 -17.46 -27.08
N THR A 414 -3.70 -16.19 -26.86
CA THR A 414 -2.52 -15.55 -27.47
C THR A 414 -1.64 -14.92 -26.40
N LYS A 415 -0.32 -15.12 -26.50
CA LYS A 415 0.69 -14.35 -25.77
C LYS A 415 1.05 -13.13 -26.60
N TYR A 416 0.77 -11.94 -26.07
CA TYR A 416 1.00 -10.67 -26.78
C TYR A 416 2.40 -10.12 -26.57
N LEU A 417 3.10 -10.55 -25.51
CA LEU A 417 4.46 -10.12 -25.18
C LEU A 417 5.36 -11.34 -25.07
N ASN A 418 6.50 -11.32 -25.76
CA ASN A 418 7.44 -12.44 -25.82
C ASN A 418 8.08 -12.79 -24.46
N TYR A 419 8.19 -11.81 -23.57
CA TYR A 419 8.80 -11.95 -22.25
C TYR A 419 7.79 -12.30 -21.15
N SER A 420 6.49 -12.41 -21.47
CA SER A 420 5.47 -12.75 -20.49
C SER A 420 4.76 -14.05 -20.84
N SER A 421 4.46 -14.86 -19.82
CA SER A 421 3.62 -16.04 -20.00
C SER A 421 2.12 -15.73 -19.98
N ALA A 422 1.72 -14.51 -19.62
CA ALA A 422 0.33 -14.09 -19.60
C ALA A 422 -0.28 -14.14 -20.99
N THR A 423 -1.54 -14.56 -21.07
CA THR A 423 -2.28 -14.70 -22.32
C THR A 423 -3.58 -13.90 -22.26
N ALA A 424 -4.13 -13.59 -23.43
CA ALA A 424 -5.48 -13.08 -23.54
C ALA A 424 -6.23 -13.72 -24.72
N VAL A 425 -7.55 -13.85 -24.59
CA VAL A 425 -8.43 -14.42 -25.62
C VAL A 425 -9.78 -13.70 -25.63
N ARG A 426 -10.30 -13.33 -26.81
CA ARG A 426 -11.68 -12.85 -26.93
C ARG A 426 -12.63 -14.03 -26.90
N LYS A 427 -13.58 -14.01 -25.96
CA LYS A 427 -14.64 -15.02 -25.88
C LYS A 427 -15.90 -14.58 -26.61
N ALA A 428 -16.84 -15.50 -26.77
CA ALA A 428 -18.11 -15.27 -27.49
C ALA A 428 -19.00 -14.19 -26.84
N ASP A 429 -18.77 -13.88 -25.56
CA ASP A 429 -19.42 -12.78 -24.84
C ASP A 429 -18.89 -11.39 -25.24
N GLY A 430 -17.93 -11.33 -26.16
CA GLY A 430 -17.30 -10.10 -26.62
C GLY A 430 -16.27 -9.54 -25.65
N LYS A 431 -15.95 -10.21 -24.55
CA LYS A 431 -14.94 -9.77 -23.57
C LYS A 431 -13.58 -10.39 -23.85
N VAL A 432 -12.51 -9.72 -23.44
CA VAL A 432 -11.15 -10.24 -23.54
C VAL A 432 -10.75 -10.83 -22.19
N TRP A 433 -10.66 -12.15 -22.14
CA TRP A 433 -10.28 -12.90 -20.95
C TRP A 433 -8.77 -13.06 -20.89
N CYS A 434 -8.19 -12.52 -19.83
CA CYS A 434 -6.76 -12.49 -19.55
C CYS A 434 -6.42 -13.55 -18.49
N THR A 435 -5.35 -14.29 -18.72
CA THR A 435 -4.66 -15.06 -17.68
C THR A 435 -3.53 -14.22 -17.10
N HIS A 436 -2.88 -14.72 -16.06
CA HIS A 436 -1.74 -14.04 -15.45
C HIS A 436 -0.48 -14.88 -15.50
N GLU A 437 0.64 -14.19 -15.46
CA GLU A 437 1.95 -14.74 -15.14
C GLU A 437 2.24 -14.56 -13.64
N LYS A 438 2.87 -15.55 -13.01
CA LYS A 438 3.47 -15.37 -11.68
C LYS A 438 4.80 -14.62 -11.80
N LEU A 439 4.97 -13.57 -10.98
CA LEU A 439 6.19 -12.78 -10.91
C LEU A 439 7.25 -13.37 -9.95
N LEU A 440 6.89 -14.43 -9.25
CA LEU A 440 7.79 -15.22 -8.39
C LEU A 440 7.99 -16.59 -9.00
N ASP A 441 9.13 -17.20 -8.69
CA ASP A 441 9.29 -18.64 -8.83
C ASP A 441 8.51 -19.39 -7.73
N ASP A 442 8.39 -20.71 -7.87
CA ASP A 442 7.68 -21.53 -6.89
C ASP A 442 8.51 -21.80 -5.61
N THR A 443 9.66 -21.15 -5.39
CA THR A 443 10.50 -21.40 -4.20
C THR A 443 9.94 -20.72 -2.94
N LEU A 444 9.34 -19.54 -3.08
CA LEU A 444 8.66 -18.84 -1.99
C LEU A 444 7.24 -19.41 -1.80
N LYS A 445 7.00 -20.03 -0.65
CA LYS A 445 5.71 -20.69 -0.32
C LYS A 445 4.79 -19.85 0.57
N TYR A 446 5.09 -18.56 0.70
CA TYR A 446 4.37 -17.61 1.56
C TYR A 446 3.93 -16.39 0.77
N GLY A 447 2.97 -15.64 1.32
CA GLY A 447 2.39 -14.50 0.63
C GLY A 447 3.32 -13.28 0.60
N ILE A 448 3.11 -12.38 -0.35
CA ILE A 448 3.83 -11.11 -0.47
C ILE A 448 2.79 -9.98 -0.60
N GLU A 449 2.99 -8.90 0.16
CA GLU A 449 2.11 -7.73 0.18
C GLU A 449 2.90 -6.45 0.50
N PHE A 450 2.23 -5.30 0.50
CA PHE A 450 2.86 -3.98 0.65
C PHE A 450 3.96 -3.72 -0.39
N PRO A 451 3.65 -3.84 -1.70
CA PRO A 451 4.64 -3.65 -2.75
C PRO A 451 5.05 -2.19 -2.90
N GLN A 452 6.33 -1.99 -3.19
CA GLN A 452 6.96 -0.70 -3.44
C GLN A 452 7.96 -0.85 -4.59
N ILE A 453 8.14 0.20 -5.36
CA ILE A 453 9.10 0.27 -6.48
C ILE A 453 9.93 1.55 -6.37
N ASN A 454 10.88 1.75 -7.29
CA ASN A 454 11.44 3.07 -7.52
C ASN A 454 10.39 3.98 -8.20
N TYR A 455 9.38 4.38 -7.43
CA TYR A 455 8.17 5.03 -7.93
C TYR A 455 8.49 6.32 -8.70
N SER A 456 9.40 7.13 -8.17
CA SER A 456 9.79 8.43 -8.75
C SER A 456 10.27 8.35 -10.20
N LYS A 457 10.88 7.23 -10.61
CA LYS A 457 11.46 7.05 -11.95
C LYS A 457 10.71 6.03 -12.80
N TYR A 458 10.10 5.02 -12.18
CA TYR A 458 9.59 3.82 -12.85
C TYR A 458 8.08 3.57 -12.69
N ASN A 459 7.35 4.36 -11.89
CA ASN A 459 5.88 4.34 -11.96
C ASN A 459 5.44 4.69 -13.39
N THR A 460 4.39 4.02 -13.89
CA THR A 460 3.88 4.13 -15.28
C THR A 460 4.81 3.59 -16.38
N LYS A 461 6.01 3.12 -16.04
CA LYS A 461 7.05 2.70 -17.00
C LYS A 461 7.47 1.26 -16.79
N LYS A 462 8.04 0.66 -17.84
CA LYS A 462 8.67 -0.66 -17.76
C LYS A 462 9.77 -0.63 -16.70
N TYR A 463 9.78 -1.64 -15.85
CA TYR A 463 10.61 -1.73 -14.64
C TYR A 463 11.07 -3.19 -14.43
N ARG A 464 12.01 -3.41 -13.51
CA ARG A 464 12.59 -4.73 -13.24
C ARG A 464 12.45 -5.17 -11.78
N TYR A 465 12.44 -4.23 -10.83
CA TYR A 465 12.51 -4.54 -9.41
C TYR A 465 11.32 -4.00 -8.63
N TYR A 466 10.79 -4.83 -7.75
CA TYR A 466 9.95 -4.36 -6.65
C TYR A 466 10.41 -4.93 -5.32
N TYR A 467 9.96 -4.27 -4.26
CA TYR A 467 10.23 -4.58 -2.86
C TYR A 467 8.90 -4.77 -2.16
N ALA A 468 8.83 -5.68 -1.19
CA ALA A 468 7.59 -5.98 -0.50
C ALA A 468 7.84 -6.62 0.87
N CYS A 469 6.78 -6.75 1.67
CA CYS A 469 6.78 -7.56 2.87
C CYS A 469 6.47 -9.03 2.51
N GLY A 470 7.22 -9.97 3.08
CA GLY A 470 6.87 -11.39 3.10
C GLY A 470 5.96 -11.73 4.28
N PHE A 471 4.98 -12.60 4.06
CA PHE A 471 3.93 -12.97 5.01
C PHE A 471 3.99 -14.47 5.35
N GLN A 472 4.99 -14.86 6.14
CA GLN A 472 4.99 -16.16 6.85
C GLN A 472 4.25 -16.08 8.18
N HIS A 473 3.63 -14.94 8.43
CA HIS A 473 2.77 -14.63 9.56
C HIS A 473 1.51 -13.89 9.05
N LEU A 474 0.61 -13.51 9.94
CA LEU A 474 -0.54 -12.63 9.64
C LEU A 474 -0.13 -11.20 9.27
N ILE A 475 1.11 -10.82 9.61
CA ILE A 475 1.73 -9.55 9.24
C ILE A 475 3.03 -9.79 8.48
N GLY A 476 3.62 -8.73 7.94
CA GLY A 476 4.95 -8.78 7.35
C GLY A 476 5.99 -9.21 8.38
N ASP A 477 6.68 -10.30 8.12
CA ASP A 477 7.72 -10.88 8.98
C ASP A 477 9.11 -10.91 8.32
N SER A 478 9.17 -10.41 7.08
CA SER A 478 10.38 -10.33 6.28
C SER A 478 10.24 -9.24 5.22
N LEU A 479 11.35 -8.76 4.70
CA LEU A 479 11.38 -7.93 3.49
C LEU A 479 11.87 -8.79 2.33
N VAL A 480 11.33 -8.53 1.14
CA VAL A 480 11.66 -9.26 -0.09
C VAL A 480 11.93 -8.26 -1.20
N LYS A 481 13.07 -8.42 -1.89
CA LYS A 481 13.32 -7.84 -3.20
C LYS A 481 13.07 -8.89 -4.26
N VAL A 482 12.42 -8.51 -5.35
CA VAL A 482 12.15 -9.40 -6.48
C VAL A 482 12.67 -8.77 -7.77
N ASP A 483 13.41 -9.56 -8.53
CA ASP A 483 13.78 -9.28 -9.91
C ASP A 483 12.76 -9.98 -10.82
N ILE A 484 11.90 -9.22 -11.50
CA ILE A 484 10.75 -9.78 -12.23
C ILE A 484 11.14 -10.44 -13.56
N GLU A 485 12.34 -10.16 -14.09
CA GLU A 485 12.85 -10.78 -15.31
C GLU A 485 13.38 -12.18 -15.02
N THR A 486 14.15 -12.31 -13.94
CA THR A 486 14.77 -13.59 -13.53
C THR A 486 13.93 -14.39 -12.55
N LYS A 487 12.91 -13.76 -11.94
CA LYS A 487 12.06 -14.26 -10.84
C LYS A 487 12.84 -14.58 -9.57
N GLN A 488 14.10 -14.17 -9.48
CA GLN A 488 14.93 -14.37 -8.29
C GLN A 488 14.54 -13.40 -7.19
N THR A 489 14.71 -13.85 -5.95
CA THR A 489 14.39 -13.06 -4.76
C THR A 489 15.58 -12.92 -3.83
N LYS A 490 15.64 -11.80 -3.11
CA LYS A 490 16.52 -11.60 -1.97
C LYS A 490 15.65 -11.29 -0.76
N VAL A 491 15.95 -11.90 0.39
CA VAL A 491 15.11 -11.82 1.60
C VAL A 491 15.94 -11.32 2.77
N TRP A 492 15.40 -10.35 3.50
CA TRP A 492 15.88 -9.95 4.82
C TRP A 492 14.85 -10.38 5.87
N LYS A 493 15.31 -11.01 6.95
CA LYS A 493 14.48 -11.49 8.05
C LYS A 493 15.33 -11.56 9.32
N GLU A 494 14.74 -11.18 10.45
CA GLU A 494 15.32 -11.33 11.78
C GLU A 494 14.26 -11.89 12.74
N GLU A 495 14.61 -12.90 13.53
CA GLU A 495 13.66 -13.57 14.42
C GLU A 495 13.21 -12.65 15.57
N GLY A 496 11.92 -12.65 15.89
CA GLY A 496 11.33 -11.77 16.89
C GLY A 496 11.12 -10.33 16.40
N PHE A 497 11.30 -10.08 15.10
CA PHE A 497 11.19 -8.76 14.48
C PHE A 497 10.31 -8.77 13.23
N TYR A 498 9.54 -7.69 13.07
CA TYR A 498 8.46 -7.56 12.08
C TYR A 498 8.61 -6.23 11.34
N PRO A 499 9.10 -6.25 10.09
CA PRO A 499 9.29 -5.03 9.32
C PRO A 499 7.95 -4.44 8.85
N SER A 500 7.92 -3.11 8.75
CA SER A 500 6.91 -2.38 8.00
C SER A 500 7.18 -2.43 6.50
N GLU A 501 6.23 -1.91 5.71
CA GLU A 501 6.38 -1.65 4.27
C GLU A 501 7.78 -1.08 3.91
N PRO A 502 8.49 -1.67 2.92
CA PRO A 502 9.82 -1.24 2.51
C PRO A 502 9.78 -0.04 1.56
N ILE A 503 10.15 1.15 2.04
CA ILE A 503 10.19 2.36 1.22
C ILE A 503 11.53 2.49 0.51
N PHE A 504 11.51 2.53 -0.82
CA PHE A 504 12.71 2.76 -1.64
C PHE A 504 13.07 4.24 -1.69
N VAL A 505 14.36 4.54 -1.44
CA VAL A 505 14.94 5.88 -1.58
C VAL A 505 16.08 5.81 -2.59
N PRO A 506 15.95 6.45 -3.78
CA PRO A 506 16.98 6.39 -4.81
C PRO A 506 18.26 7.07 -4.34
N TYR A 507 19.41 6.51 -4.73
CA TYR A 507 20.65 7.28 -4.71
C TYR A 507 20.51 8.50 -5.65
N PRO A 508 20.94 9.70 -5.26
CA PRO A 508 20.85 10.90 -6.10
C PRO A 508 21.43 10.66 -7.49
N ASP A 509 20.71 11.09 -8.53
CA ASP A 509 21.12 11.00 -9.93
C ASP A 509 21.45 9.59 -10.46
N SER A 510 21.06 8.52 -9.76
CA SER A 510 21.32 7.15 -10.24
C SER A 510 20.61 6.83 -11.56
N ALA A 511 21.32 6.21 -12.50
CA ALA A 511 20.75 5.60 -13.70
C ALA A 511 20.21 4.18 -13.45
N GLU A 512 20.77 3.44 -12.48
CA GLU A 512 20.32 2.09 -12.13
C GLU A 512 19.02 2.14 -11.31
N GLU A 513 18.08 1.24 -11.61
CA GLU A 513 16.75 1.17 -11.00
C GLU A 513 16.78 0.89 -9.49
N ASP A 514 17.66 -0.02 -9.06
CA ASP A 514 17.79 -0.53 -7.70
C ASP A 514 18.99 0.06 -6.93
N ASN A 515 19.62 1.10 -7.46
CA ASN A 515 20.69 1.80 -6.76
C ASN A 515 20.12 2.89 -5.83
N GLY A 516 20.15 2.58 -4.54
CA GLY A 516 19.51 3.34 -3.48
C GLY A 516 19.45 2.51 -2.20
N VAL A 517 18.55 2.86 -1.30
CA VAL A 517 18.31 2.09 -0.07
C VAL A 517 16.83 1.74 0.10
N ILE A 518 16.59 0.72 0.92
CA ILE A 518 15.28 0.43 1.49
C ILE A 518 15.25 0.86 2.94
N LEU A 519 14.22 1.63 3.30
CA LEU A 519 13.91 2.02 4.67
C LEU A 519 12.69 1.25 5.16
N SER A 520 12.76 0.69 6.36
CA SER A 520 11.62 0.04 7.02
C SER A 520 11.70 0.24 8.53
N ALA A 521 10.56 0.52 9.17
CA ALA A 521 10.47 0.49 10.62
C ALA A 521 10.29 -0.96 11.06
N VAL A 522 11.21 -1.48 11.84
CA VAL A 522 11.20 -2.86 12.32
C VAL A 522 10.74 -2.91 13.76
N LEU A 523 9.67 -3.67 13.98
CA LEU A 523 8.93 -3.74 15.23
C LEU A 523 9.20 -5.06 15.93
N THR A 524 8.90 -5.13 17.23
CA THR A 524 9.07 -6.36 18.01
C THR A 524 7.99 -6.48 19.08
N PRO A 525 7.38 -7.67 19.26
CA PRO A 525 6.44 -7.91 20.36
C PRO A 525 7.15 -8.03 21.72
N HIS A 526 8.48 -8.16 21.72
CA HIS A 526 9.30 -8.33 22.91
C HIS A 526 9.48 -7.01 23.67
N GLN A 527 9.30 -7.06 25.00
CA GLN A 527 9.35 -5.85 25.82
C GLN A 527 10.79 -5.35 26.04
N GLU A 528 11.74 -6.28 26.09
CA GLU A 528 13.17 -6.06 26.31
C GLU A 528 13.94 -5.57 25.06
N LYS A 529 13.31 -5.64 23.88
CA LYS A 529 13.91 -5.22 22.61
C LYS A 529 13.39 -3.85 22.19
N ASN A 530 14.27 -3.10 21.52
CA ASN A 530 13.96 -1.81 20.90
C ASN A 530 13.42 -2.02 19.47
N ILE A 531 12.55 -1.12 19.02
CA ILE A 531 12.27 -1.00 17.59
C ILE A 531 13.45 -0.32 16.90
N PHE A 532 13.53 -0.41 15.58
CA PHE A 532 14.57 0.31 14.85
C PHE A 532 14.15 0.70 13.44
N LEU A 533 14.75 1.78 12.93
CA LEU A 533 14.78 2.04 11.49
C LEU A 533 15.85 1.14 10.87
N LEU A 534 15.46 0.26 9.96
CA LEU A 534 16.37 -0.54 9.14
C LEU A 534 16.75 0.21 7.86
N VAL A 535 18.03 0.11 7.47
CA VAL A 535 18.53 0.56 6.18
C VAL A 535 19.20 -0.61 5.46
N LEU A 536 18.61 -1.03 4.35
CA LEU A 536 19.20 -2.02 3.44
C LEU A 536 19.77 -1.32 2.21
N ASP A 537 20.91 -1.78 1.72
CA ASP A 537 21.32 -1.52 0.35
C ASP A 537 20.28 -2.15 -0.60
N ALA A 538 19.67 -1.37 -1.49
CA ALA A 538 18.58 -1.86 -2.32
C ALA A 538 19.07 -2.84 -3.40
N LYS A 539 20.34 -2.76 -3.83
CA LYS A 539 20.94 -3.64 -4.85
C LYS A 539 21.20 -5.04 -4.30
N ASP A 540 22.00 -5.13 -3.24
CA ASP A 540 22.40 -6.39 -2.62
C ASP A 540 21.41 -6.91 -1.58
N PHE A 541 20.49 -6.05 -1.13
CA PHE A 541 19.49 -6.36 -0.11
C PHE A 541 20.11 -6.82 1.21
N VAL A 542 21.21 -6.17 1.57
CA VAL A 542 21.98 -6.41 2.79
C VAL A 542 21.86 -5.19 3.69
N GLU A 543 21.73 -5.44 4.99
CA GLU A 543 21.72 -4.39 5.98
C GLU A 543 23.06 -3.65 6.04
N ILE A 544 22.99 -2.33 5.89
CA ILE A 544 24.14 -1.44 5.99
C ILE A 544 24.13 -0.66 7.30
N GLY A 545 22.96 -0.44 7.91
CA GLY A 545 22.83 0.15 9.23
C GLY A 545 21.40 0.10 9.76
N ARG A 546 21.26 0.37 11.05
CA ARG A 546 19.98 0.55 11.72
C ARG A 546 20.06 1.65 12.78
N ALA A 547 18.92 2.20 13.16
CA ALA A 547 18.82 3.18 14.24
C ALA A 547 17.79 2.74 15.27
N GLU A 548 18.25 2.28 16.43
CA GLU A 548 17.42 1.72 17.50
C GLU A 548 16.77 2.82 18.35
N VAL A 549 15.50 2.61 18.69
CA VAL A 549 14.69 3.56 19.46
C VAL A 549 13.99 2.83 20.62
N PRO A 550 14.15 3.27 21.87
CA PRO A 550 13.58 2.62 23.04
C PRO A 550 12.10 3.00 23.26
N VAL A 551 11.27 2.75 22.25
CA VAL A 551 9.83 3.03 22.25
C VAL A 551 9.04 1.81 21.79
N LYS A 552 7.73 1.83 22.00
CA LYS A 552 6.81 0.84 21.45
C LYS A 552 6.06 1.47 20.28
N MET A 553 5.89 0.69 19.22
CA MET A 553 5.20 1.10 18.00
C MET A 553 4.32 -0.08 17.54
N PRO A 554 3.00 0.11 17.43
CA PRO A 554 2.08 -0.87 16.88
C PRO A 554 2.34 -1.12 15.39
N TYR A 555 1.82 -2.25 14.88
CA TYR A 555 1.94 -2.58 13.46
C TYR A 555 0.98 -1.71 12.62
N GLY A 556 1.53 -0.87 11.76
CA GLY A 556 0.80 0.07 10.88
C GLY A 556 0.72 -0.38 9.41
N PHE A 557 0.31 0.53 8.53
CA PHE A 557 0.06 0.22 7.11
C PHE A 557 1.10 0.85 6.19
N HIS A 558 0.92 2.13 5.83
CA HIS A 558 1.71 2.77 4.78
C HIS A 558 2.52 3.96 5.29
N GLY A 559 3.43 4.39 4.43
CA GLY A 559 4.27 5.54 4.69
C GLY A 559 4.88 6.12 3.43
N ILE A 560 5.58 7.23 3.60
CA ILE A 560 6.35 7.88 2.55
C ILE A 560 7.71 8.27 3.09
N PHE A 561 8.70 8.37 2.21
CA PHE A 561 9.93 9.09 2.52
C PHE A 561 9.83 10.51 1.95
N LEU A 562 9.97 11.50 2.82
CA LEU A 562 10.01 12.91 2.45
C LEU A 562 11.48 13.38 2.39
N PRO A 563 12.05 13.62 1.20
CA PRO A 563 13.38 14.20 1.10
C PRO A 563 13.40 15.60 1.71
N GLN A 564 14.46 15.92 2.45
CA GLN A 564 14.70 17.29 2.88
C GLN A 564 15.25 18.06 1.68
N ASN A 565 14.42 18.84 1.00
CA ASN A 565 14.90 19.73 -0.06
C ASN A 565 15.89 20.72 0.56
N SER A 566 17.13 20.71 0.08
CA SER A 566 18.05 21.82 0.25
C SER A 566 17.39 23.04 -0.41
N LYS A 567 16.85 23.94 0.42
CA LYS A 567 16.34 25.24 -0.01
C LYS A 567 17.37 26.00 -0.82
#